data_AF-A0A7S1ZRZ7-F1
#
_entry.id   AF-A0A7S1ZRZ7-F1
#
_cell.length_a   1.000
_cell.length_b   1.000
_cell.length_c   1.000
_cell.angle_alpha   90.00
_cell.angle_beta   90.00
_cell.angle_gamma   90.00
#
_symmetry.space_group_name_H-M   'P 1'
#
loop_
_entity.id
_entity.type
_entity.pdbx_description
1 polymer ?
#
loop_
_entity_poly.entity_id
_entity_poly.type
_entity_poly.pdbx_seq_one_letter_code
_entity_poly.pdbx_strand_id
1 'polypeptide(L)'
;SSLAKVASGGSRASREMRELEEARRALDEEADDVSDALRLRKLAAAGADALGARRYADAAAAVRDYREVRPSERAVEMAGRHTVTGYERTRDVLQRTVLERYEEAVSRGDVAGLSELTPLLGMLELADRGM
;
A
#
# COMPACT_ATOMS: atom_id res chain seq x y z
N SER A 1 -59.34 -11.99 4.17
CA SER A 1 -58.34 -11.50 5.15
C SER A 1 -56.98 -12.23 5.10
N SER A 2 -56.75 -13.23 4.23
CA SER A 2 -55.44 -13.91 4.13
C SER A 2 -54.45 -13.26 3.15
N LEU A 3 -54.92 -12.61 2.09
CA LEU A 3 -54.06 -11.97 1.08
C LEU A 3 -53.32 -10.71 1.60
N ALA A 4 -53.99 -9.88 2.41
CA ALA A 4 -53.37 -8.68 3.00
C ALA A 4 -52.25 -9.04 4.00
N LYS A 5 -52.38 -10.14 4.74
CA LYS A 5 -51.39 -10.63 5.71
C LYS A 5 -50.14 -11.21 5.04
N VAL A 6 -50.32 -11.84 3.87
CA VAL A 6 -49.22 -12.34 3.02
C VAL A 6 -48.50 -11.19 2.31
N ALA A 7 -49.24 -10.19 1.80
CA ALA A 7 -48.65 -8.99 1.18
C ALA A 7 -47.89 -8.11 2.19
N SER A 8 -48.40 -7.97 3.43
CA SER A 8 -47.68 -7.27 4.50
C SER A 8 -46.44 -8.04 4.97
N GLY A 9 -46.48 -9.38 4.96
CA GLY A 9 -45.33 -10.24 5.28
C GLY A 9 -44.22 -10.13 4.23
N GLY A 10 -44.58 -10.15 2.95
CA GLY A 10 -43.63 -9.99 1.84
C GLY A 10 -42.95 -8.62 1.83
N SER A 11 -43.70 -7.53 2.05
CA SER A 11 -43.13 -6.18 2.11
C SER A 11 -42.28 -5.91 3.36
N ARG A 12 -42.47 -6.69 4.45
CA ARG A 12 -41.59 -6.65 5.63
C ARG A 12 -40.30 -7.43 5.38
N ALA A 13 -40.41 -8.67 4.87
CA ALA A 13 -39.24 -9.49 4.54
C ALA A 13 -38.34 -8.83 3.48
N SER A 14 -38.92 -8.19 2.45
CA SER A 14 -38.13 -7.46 1.45
C SER A 14 -37.42 -6.22 2.01
N ARG A 15 -37.94 -5.58 3.06
CA ARG A 15 -37.26 -4.47 3.72
C ARG A 15 -36.11 -4.98 4.58
N GLU A 16 -36.37 -6.00 5.38
CA GLU A 16 -35.36 -6.66 6.22
C GLU A 16 -34.20 -7.21 5.38
N MET A 17 -34.46 -7.83 4.23
CA MET A 17 -33.40 -8.28 3.32
C MET A 17 -32.55 -7.12 2.78
N ARG A 18 -33.16 -5.97 2.43
CA ARG A 18 -32.40 -4.80 1.96
C ARG A 18 -31.54 -4.20 3.06
N GLU A 19 -32.09 -4.09 4.27
CA GLU A 19 -31.36 -3.61 5.44
C GLU A 19 -30.16 -4.52 5.76
N LEU A 20 -30.33 -5.84 5.67
CA LEU A 20 -29.26 -6.81 5.85
C LEU A 20 -28.21 -6.74 4.72
N GLU A 21 -28.63 -6.55 3.47
CA GLU A 21 -27.71 -6.37 2.34
C GLU A 21 -26.89 -5.08 2.47
N GLU A 22 -27.52 -3.99 2.90
CA GLU A 22 -26.84 -2.71 3.16
C GLU A 22 -25.85 -2.83 4.32
N ALA A 23 -26.27 -3.44 5.44
CA ALA A 23 -25.39 -3.71 6.57
C ALA A 23 -24.21 -4.60 6.17
N ARG A 24 -24.45 -5.62 5.34
CA ARG A 24 -23.38 -6.48 4.82
C ARG A 24 -22.39 -5.69 3.96
N ARG A 25 -22.87 -4.84 3.04
CA ARG A 25 -21.98 -4.01 2.21
C ARG A 25 -21.12 -3.08 3.05
N ALA A 26 -21.71 -2.45 4.06
CA ALA A 26 -20.97 -1.59 4.98
C ALA A 26 -19.87 -2.35 5.74
N LEU A 27 -20.14 -3.60 6.15
CA LEU A 27 -19.14 -4.46 6.79
C LEU A 27 -18.04 -4.92 5.81
N ASP A 28 -18.41 -5.25 4.57
CA ASP A 28 -17.44 -5.63 3.53
C ASP A 28 -16.51 -4.44 3.23
N GLU A 29 -17.05 -3.22 3.09
CA GLU A 29 -16.27 -1.98 2.91
C GLU A 29 -15.34 -1.71 4.10
N GLU A 30 -15.82 -1.87 5.34
CA GLU A 30 -14.98 -1.70 6.53
C GLU A 30 -13.88 -2.76 6.62
N ALA A 31 -14.16 -4.01 6.22
CA ALA A 31 -13.17 -5.07 6.19
C ALA A 31 -12.05 -4.78 5.17
N ASP A 32 -12.42 -4.27 3.99
CA ASP A 32 -11.47 -3.82 2.97
C ASP A 32 -10.60 -2.66 3.49
N ASP A 33 -11.20 -1.68 4.15
CA ASP A 33 -10.47 -0.56 4.76
C ASP A 33 -9.46 -1.03 5.83
N VAL A 34 -9.88 -1.96 6.70
CA VAL A 34 -9.00 -2.56 7.71
C VAL A 34 -7.85 -3.33 7.07
N SER A 35 -8.15 -4.11 6.03
CA SER A 35 -7.16 -4.91 5.30
C SER A 35 -6.10 -4.02 4.65
N ASP A 36 -6.53 -2.96 3.97
CA ASP A 36 -5.63 -1.99 3.34
C ASP A 36 -4.81 -1.23 4.40
N ALA A 37 -5.43 -0.81 5.50
CA ALA A 37 -4.72 -0.15 6.60
C ALA A 37 -3.59 -1.03 7.19
N LEU A 38 -3.87 -2.32 7.41
CA LEU A 38 -2.88 -3.29 7.88
C LEU A 38 -1.79 -3.54 6.83
N ARG A 39 -2.16 -3.60 5.55
CA ARG A 39 -1.22 -3.76 4.45
C ARG A 39 -0.25 -2.59 4.36
N LEU A 40 -0.75 -1.35 4.44
CA LEU A 40 0.07 -0.13 4.47
C LEU A 40 1.07 -0.17 5.63
N ARG A 41 0.60 -0.47 6.84
CA ARG A 41 1.46 -0.60 8.04
C ARG A 41 2.56 -1.63 7.85
N LYS A 42 2.20 -2.82 7.36
CA LYS A 42 3.14 -3.91 7.11
C LYS A 42 4.22 -3.50 6.11
N LEU A 43 3.82 -2.88 5.00
CA LEU A 43 4.75 -2.47 3.94
C LEU A 43 5.68 -1.34 4.39
N ALA A 44 5.15 -0.35 5.14
CA ALA A 44 5.96 0.71 5.71
C ALA A 44 7.01 0.16 6.69
N ALA A 45 6.62 -0.76 7.59
CA ALA A 45 7.53 -1.40 8.52
C ALA A 45 8.58 -2.26 7.80
N ALA A 46 8.15 -3.09 6.84
CA ALA A 46 9.06 -3.93 6.06
C ALA A 46 10.09 -3.11 5.29
N GLY A 47 9.69 -1.98 4.70
CA GLY A 47 10.59 -1.06 4.03
C GLY A 47 11.63 -0.46 4.98
N ALA A 48 11.19 0.00 6.16
CA ALA A 48 12.08 0.58 7.16
C ALA A 48 13.09 -0.46 7.70
N ASP A 49 12.63 -1.67 8.01
CA ASP A 49 13.48 -2.77 8.50
C ASP A 49 14.51 -3.21 7.45
N ALA A 50 14.07 -3.36 6.20
CA ALA A 50 14.96 -3.71 5.09
C ALA A 50 16.02 -2.62 4.84
N LEU A 51 15.62 -1.34 4.89
CA LEU A 51 16.54 -0.22 4.75
C LEU A 51 17.57 -0.20 5.90
N GLY A 52 17.13 -0.41 7.14
CA GLY A 52 18.02 -0.51 8.30
C GLY A 52 19.03 -1.66 8.18
N ALA A 53 18.60 -2.79 7.60
CA ALA A 53 19.43 -3.95 7.31
C ALA A 53 20.27 -3.83 6.02
N ARG A 54 20.22 -2.68 5.32
CA ARG A 54 20.88 -2.43 4.01
C ARG A 54 20.45 -3.41 2.90
N ARG A 55 19.27 -4.01 3.01
CA ARG A 55 18.66 -4.85 1.97
C ARG A 55 17.88 -3.97 1.00
N TYR A 56 18.59 -3.24 0.14
CA TYR A 56 17.99 -2.21 -0.71
C TYR A 56 16.96 -2.73 -1.71
N ALA A 57 17.13 -3.96 -2.21
CA ALA A 57 16.15 -4.61 -3.08
C ALA A 57 14.82 -4.88 -2.35
N ASP A 58 14.88 -5.45 -1.14
CA ASP A 58 13.70 -5.70 -0.32
C ASP A 58 13.00 -4.39 0.08
N ALA A 59 13.78 -3.36 0.41
CA ALA A 59 13.25 -2.03 0.73
C ALA A 59 12.56 -1.40 -0.49
N ALA A 60 13.15 -1.51 -1.68
CA ALA A 60 12.57 -0.98 -2.92
C ALA A 60 11.27 -1.71 -3.30
N ALA A 61 11.23 -3.03 -3.14
CA ALA A 61 10.02 -3.82 -3.34
C ALA A 61 8.90 -3.37 -2.39
N ALA A 62 9.19 -3.22 -1.09
CA ALA A 62 8.21 -2.75 -0.12
C ALA A 62 7.70 -1.33 -0.44
N VAL A 63 8.57 -0.42 -0.88
CA VAL A 63 8.19 0.94 -1.31
C VAL A 63 7.30 0.92 -2.55
N ARG A 64 7.63 0.10 -3.56
CA ARG A 64 6.79 -0.08 -4.76
C ARG A 64 5.43 -0.64 -4.37
N ASP A 65 5.40 -1.73 -3.62
CA ASP A 65 4.16 -2.40 -3.23
C ASP A 65 3.27 -1.49 -2.38
N TYR A 66 3.86 -0.64 -1.52
CA TYR A 66 3.11 0.38 -0.77
C TYR A 66 2.43 1.37 -1.71
N ARG A 67 3.12 1.82 -2.76
CA ARG A 67 2.57 2.75 -3.76
C ARG A 67 1.49 2.13 -4.64
N GLU A 68 1.50 0.81 -4.80
CA GLU A 68 0.49 0.09 -5.58
C GLU A 68 -0.80 -0.14 -4.80
N VAL A 69 -0.78 -0.03 -3.47
CA VAL A 69 -2.01 0.01 -2.68
C VAL A 69 -2.81 1.25 -3.12
N ARG A 70 -4.10 1.07 -3.37
CA ARG A 70 -5.05 2.14 -3.71
C ARG A 70 -6.06 2.28 -2.57
N PRO A 71 -5.60 2.66 -1.36
CA PRO A 71 -6.44 2.66 -0.17
C PRO A 71 -7.50 3.76 -0.25
N SER A 72 -8.61 3.55 0.43
CA SER A 72 -9.55 4.64 0.74
C SER A 72 -8.93 5.66 1.70
N GLU A 73 -9.50 6.86 1.79
CA GLU A 73 -9.08 7.85 2.80
C GLU A 73 -9.22 7.31 4.23
N ARG A 74 -10.29 6.53 4.48
CA ARG A 74 -10.54 5.89 5.78
C ARG A 74 -9.46 4.86 6.11
N ALA A 75 -9.06 4.03 5.16
CA ALA A 75 -7.97 3.08 5.34
C ALA A 75 -6.64 3.78 5.66
N VAL A 76 -6.35 4.92 5.04
CA VAL A 76 -5.16 5.74 5.35
C VAL A 76 -5.24 6.32 6.76
N GLU A 77 -6.39 6.87 7.16
CA GLU A 77 -6.61 7.37 8.53
C GLU A 77 -6.41 6.25 9.56
N MET A 78 -6.99 5.07 9.30
CA MET A 78 -6.84 3.88 10.12
C MET A 78 -5.38 3.43 10.20
N ALA A 79 -4.65 3.41 9.08
CA ALA A 79 -3.22 3.08 9.07
C ALA A 79 -2.41 4.01 9.98
N GLY A 80 -2.84 5.27 10.08
CA GLY A 80 -2.31 6.28 10.98
C GLY A 80 -1.16 7.07 10.38
N ARG A 81 -1.04 8.34 10.78
CA ARG A 81 -0.05 9.29 10.25
C ARG A 81 1.39 8.78 10.30
N HIS A 82 1.76 8.08 11.37
CA HIS A 82 3.11 7.52 11.54
C HIS A 82 3.49 6.52 10.43
N THR A 83 2.51 5.77 9.89
CA THR A 83 2.72 4.82 8.79
C THR A 83 3.08 5.57 7.51
N VAL A 84 2.32 6.60 7.16
CA VAL A 84 2.54 7.42 5.97
C VAL A 84 3.88 8.13 6.05
N THR A 85 4.14 8.83 7.16
CA THR A 85 5.42 9.54 7.37
C THR A 85 6.61 8.58 7.41
N GLY A 86 6.46 7.39 8.01
CA GLY A 86 7.50 6.37 8.05
C GLY A 86 7.84 5.82 6.66
N TYR A 87 6.81 5.57 5.85
CA TYR A 87 6.97 5.21 4.44
C TYR A 87 7.68 6.32 3.65
N GLU A 88 7.23 7.57 3.74
CA GLU A 88 7.82 8.71 3.01
C GLU A 88 9.31 8.87 3.35
N ARG A 89 9.65 8.85 4.64
CA ARG A 89 11.03 8.92 5.10
C ARG A 89 11.87 7.76 4.57
N THR A 90 11.33 6.54 4.60
CA THR A 90 12.02 5.35 4.09
C THR A 90 12.28 5.48 2.59
N ARG A 91 11.27 5.88 1.82
CA ARG A 91 11.39 6.12 0.38
C ARG A 91 12.46 7.16 0.08
N ASP A 92 12.42 8.31 0.75
CA ASP A 92 13.33 9.42 0.46
C ASP A 92 14.78 9.07 0.79
N VAL A 93 15.02 8.41 1.92
CA VAL A 93 16.35 7.93 2.30
C VAL A 93 16.84 6.86 1.31
N LEU A 94 15.99 5.90 0.96
CA LEU A 94 16.33 4.83 0.03
C LEU A 94 16.67 5.38 -1.36
N GLN A 95 15.85 6.29 -1.89
CA GLN A 95 16.10 6.94 -3.18
C GLN A 95 17.45 7.64 -3.20
N ARG A 96 17.75 8.44 -2.18
CA ARG A 96 19.06 9.12 -2.08
C ARG A 96 20.21 8.11 -2.00
N THR A 97 20.09 7.09 -1.15
CA THR A 97 21.15 6.08 -0.97
C THR A 97 21.41 5.25 -2.22
N VAL A 98 20.37 4.92 -2.99
CA VAL A 98 20.52 4.20 -4.26
C VAL A 98 21.19 5.08 -5.31
N LEU A 99 20.80 6.36 -5.41
CA LEU A 99 21.42 7.31 -6.34
C LEU A 99 22.91 7.54 -6.02
N GLU A 100 23.24 7.84 -4.76
CA GLU A 100 24.63 8.03 -4.32
C GLU A 100 25.52 6.83 -4.67
N ARG A 101 25.00 5.61 -4.45
CA ARG A 101 25.73 4.37 -4.81
C ARG A 101 25.83 4.15 -6.31
N TYR A 102 24.79 4.52 -7.05
CA TYR A 102 24.79 4.40 -8.50
C TYR A 102 25.84 5.33 -9.11
N GLU A 103 25.86 6.60 -8.69
CA GLU A 103 26.88 7.59 -9.09
C GLU A 103 28.30 7.13 -8.74
N GLU A 104 28.49 6.57 -7.55
CA GLU A 104 29.77 5.99 -7.13
C GLU A 104 30.19 4.83 -8.05
N ALA A 105 29.28 3.90 -8.36
CA ALA A 105 29.55 2.79 -9.27
C ALA A 105 29.89 3.27 -10.68
N VAL A 106 29.21 4.31 -11.20
CA VAL A 106 29.56 4.95 -12.47
C VAL A 106 30.97 5.52 -12.42
N SER A 107 31.30 6.29 -11.37
CA SER A 107 32.61 6.94 -11.24
C SER A 107 33.77 5.93 -11.21
N ARG A 108 33.52 4.74 -10.69
CA ARG A 108 34.49 3.65 -10.54
C ARG A 108 34.51 2.67 -11.71
N GLY A 109 33.59 2.79 -12.66
CA GLY A 109 33.39 1.81 -13.73
C GLY A 109 32.97 0.43 -13.20
N ASP A 110 32.26 0.37 -12.07
CA ASP A 110 31.81 -0.88 -11.45
C ASP A 110 30.54 -1.41 -12.13
N VAL A 111 30.76 -2.19 -13.19
CA VAL A 111 29.68 -2.81 -13.98
C VAL A 111 28.80 -3.76 -13.14
N ALA A 112 29.38 -4.43 -12.14
CA ALA A 112 28.65 -5.35 -11.28
C ALA A 112 27.69 -4.57 -10.38
N GLY A 113 28.18 -3.51 -9.71
CA GLY A 113 27.36 -2.62 -8.90
C GLY A 113 26.24 -1.94 -9.71
N LEU A 114 26.53 -1.49 -10.94
CA LEU A 114 25.51 -0.93 -11.83
C LEU A 114 24.41 -1.94 -12.20
N SER A 115 24.78 -3.19 -12.46
CA SER A 115 23.83 -4.25 -12.77
C SER A 115 22.88 -4.54 -11.60
N GLU A 116 23.36 -4.45 -10.36
CA GLU A 116 22.54 -4.64 -9.16
C GLU A 116 21.63 -3.44 -8.87
N LEU A 117 22.10 -2.21 -9.13
CA LEU A 117 21.39 -0.97 -8.78
C LEU A 117 20.38 -0.54 -9.85
N THR A 118 20.60 -0.85 -11.13
CA THR A 118 19.73 -0.42 -12.24
C THR A 118 18.26 -0.83 -12.06
N PRO A 119 17.92 -2.07 -11.66
CA PRO A 119 16.53 -2.46 -11.41
C PRO A 119 15.88 -1.64 -10.28
N LEU A 120 16.66 -1.22 -9.28
CA LEU A 120 16.15 -0.43 -8.15
C LEU A 120 15.74 0.97 -8.59
N LEU A 121 16.44 1.56 -9.56
CA LEU A 121 16.04 2.85 -10.15
C LEU A 121 14.64 2.77 -10.76
N GLY A 122 14.31 1.67 -11.44
CA GLY A 122 12.97 1.43 -11.98
C GLY A 122 11.92 1.28 -10.89
N MET A 123 12.19 0.46 -9.87
CA MET A 123 11.26 0.24 -8.74
C MET A 123 10.97 1.53 -7.97
N LEU A 124 11.94 2.43 -7.89
CA LEU A 124 11.86 3.69 -7.15
C LEU A 124 11.44 4.90 -8.01
N GLU A 125 11.09 4.69 -9.28
CA GLU A 125 10.76 5.76 -10.25
C GLU A 125 11.84 6.83 -10.37
N LEU A 126 13.10 6.41 -10.29
CA LEU A 126 14.27 7.27 -10.41
C LEU A 126 14.84 7.29 -11.84
N ALA A 127 14.39 6.39 -12.72
CA ALA A 127 14.86 6.32 -14.10
C ALA A 127 14.68 7.63 -14.87
N ASP A 128 13.60 8.38 -14.60
CA ASP A 128 13.28 9.65 -15.26
C ASP A 128 13.84 10.89 -14.53
N ARG A 129 14.42 10.72 -13.33
CA ARG A 129 14.93 11.84 -12.52
C ARG A 129 16.30 12.37 -12.95
N GLY A 130 16.83 11.86 -14.06
CA GLY A 130 17.96 12.45 -14.78
C GLY A 130 19.28 12.35 -14.02
N MET A 131 20.12 11.42 -14.46
CA MET A 131 21.52 11.76 -14.68
C MET A 131 21.65 12.50 -16.01
#